data_AF-A0A1C7NKQ5-F1
#
_entry.id   AF-A0A1C7NKQ5-F1
#
_cell.length_a   1.000
_cell.length_b   1.000
_cell.length_c   1.000
_cell.angle_alpha   90.00
_cell.angle_beta   90.00
_cell.angle_gamma   90.00
#
_symmetry.space_group_name_H-M   'P 1'
#
loop_
_entity.id
_entity.type
_entity.pdbx_description
1 polymer ?
#
loop_
_entity_poly.entity_id
_entity_poly.type
_entity_poly.pdbx_seq_one_letter_code
_entity_poly.pdbx_strand_id
1 'polypeptide(L)'
;MISNQHPQVLTPIYLRHADYTLPHLTPVSQPPLRKKQQRPIQPYPDHSPPSEKCLRDSLTDDEKRANHILSEQKRRNTIRSGFKELTEMIPTLKNINHSKSTILFKAVDYINHLERHNRSLHDKLAGLQLRIQKTKKTKPTPISHDLGHLPPNTVNALLIHKQQQQQLEELQVQLRSQQRLLTKHHLFSHLLEPSKANTAIYRSIAIPTHTSST
;
A
#
# COMPACT_ATOMS: atom_id res chain seq x y z
N MET A 1 -51.64 -33.39 43.21
CA MET A 1 -50.20 -33.05 43.35
C MET A 1 -49.53 -33.36 42.02
N ILE A 2 -49.31 -32.34 41.19
CA ILE A 2 -48.66 -32.49 39.88
C ILE A 2 -47.42 -31.61 39.91
N SER A 3 -46.27 -32.28 39.82
CA SER A 3 -44.94 -31.72 39.99
C SER A 3 -44.57 -30.87 38.77
N ASN A 4 -44.22 -29.61 38.98
CA ASN A 4 -43.74 -28.69 37.94
C ASN A 4 -42.32 -29.07 37.54
N GLN A 5 -42.14 -29.61 36.33
CA GLN A 5 -40.82 -29.76 35.70
C GLN A 5 -40.47 -28.49 34.91
N HIS A 6 -39.29 -27.95 35.20
CA HIS A 6 -38.66 -26.81 34.54
C HIS A 6 -38.00 -27.26 33.22
N PRO A 7 -38.20 -26.57 32.08
CA PRO A 7 -37.47 -26.89 30.86
C PRO A 7 -36.04 -26.32 30.91
N GLN A 8 -35.06 -27.22 30.79
CA GLN A 8 -33.63 -26.92 30.70
C GLN A 8 -33.32 -26.19 29.39
N VAL A 9 -32.74 -24.99 29.46
CA VAL A 9 -32.26 -24.24 28.30
C VAL A 9 -30.82 -24.67 28.01
N LEU A 10 -30.59 -25.33 26.87
CA LEU A 10 -29.25 -25.69 26.39
C LEU A 10 -28.41 -24.42 26.15
N THR A 11 -27.23 -24.35 26.75
CA THR A 11 -26.20 -23.35 26.43
C THR A 11 -25.38 -23.80 25.20
N PRO A 12 -25.04 -22.90 24.26
CA PRO A 12 -24.21 -23.26 23.12
C PRO A 12 -22.73 -23.41 23.52
N ILE A 13 -22.13 -24.49 23.02
CA ILE A 13 -20.72 -24.84 23.14
C ILE A 13 -19.90 -23.84 22.29
N TYR A 14 -19.09 -23.00 22.93
CA TYR A 14 -18.07 -22.23 22.23
C TYR A 14 -16.86 -23.11 21.92
N LEU A 15 -16.55 -23.20 20.63
CA LEU A 15 -15.42 -23.91 20.05
C LEU A 15 -14.10 -23.28 20.55
N ARG A 16 -13.20 -24.16 20.98
CA ARG A 16 -11.82 -23.92 21.42
C ARG A 16 -11.08 -22.92 20.52
N HIS A 17 -10.58 -21.84 21.12
CA HIS A 17 -9.73 -20.86 20.46
C HIS A 17 -8.36 -21.48 20.14
N ALA A 18 -7.94 -21.36 18.88
CA ALA A 18 -6.56 -21.53 18.45
C ALA A 18 -5.82 -20.19 18.59
N ASP A 19 -4.56 -20.27 18.99
CA ASP A 19 -3.69 -19.16 19.40
C ASP A 19 -3.49 -18.12 18.29
N TYR A 20 -4.09 -16.95 18.47
CA TYR A 20 -3.67 -15.71 17.80
C TYR A 20 -3.25 -14.72 18.88
N THR A 21 -1.94 -14.56 19.06
CA THR A 21 -1.32 -13.54 19.89
C THR A 21 -1.53 -12.16 19.26
N LEU A 22 -2.52 -11.42 19.75
CA LEU A 22 -2.73 -9.98 19.50
C LEU A 22 -2.12 -9.17 20.65
N PRO A 23 -1.51 -8.00 20.39
CA PRO A 23 -0.83 -7.22 21.43
C PRO A 23 -1.84 -6.62 22.40
N HIS A 24 -1.54 -6.78 23.69
CA HIS A 24 -2.31 -6.33 24.84
C HIS A 24 -2.50 -4.81 24.81
N LEU A 25 -3.72 -4.36 24.52
CA LEU A 25 -4.17 -3.00 24.80
C LEU A 25 -4.47 -2.90 26.30
N THR A 26 -3.80 -1.96 26.96
CA THR A 26 -4.00 -1.68 28.38
C THR A 26 -5.43 -1.17 28.65
N PRO A 27 -6.08 -1.60 29.74
CA PRO A 27 -7.35 -1.01 30.15
C PRO A 27 -7.09 0.38 30.76
N VAL A 28 -7.72 1.41 30.20
CA VAL A 28 -7.82 2.73 30.83
C VAL A 28 -8.69 2.60 32.08
N SER A 29 -8.13 3.00 33.22
CA SER A 29 -8.76 3.01 34.54
C SER A 29 -10.12 3.72 34.55
N GLN A 30 -11.14 3.04 35.08
CA GLN A 30 -12.40 3.67 35.50
C GLN A 30 -12.14 4.69 36.62
N PRO A 31 -12.82 5.85 36.65
CA PRO A 31 -12.72 6.78 37.78
C PRO A 31 -13.49 6.21 39.00
N PRO A 32 -12.99 6.38 40.23
CA PRO A 32 -13.63 5.80 41.42
C PRO A 32 -14.90 6.57 41.82
N LEU A 33 -15.91 5.80 42.27
CA LEU A 33 -17.15 6.28 42.86
C LEU A 33 -16.86 7.09 44.15
N ARG A 34 -17.34 8.33 44.18
CA ARG A 34 -17.15 9.32 45.25
C ARG A 34 -18.01 8.96 46.48
N LYS A 35 -17.38 8.45 47.55
CA LYS A 35 -18.03 8.29 48.87
C LYS A 35 -18.25 9.65 49.52
N LYS A 36 -19.46 9.88 50.01
CA LYS A 36 -19.90 11.06 50.76
C LYS A 36 -19.35 10.94 52.19
N GLN A 37 -18.32 11.72 52.53
CA GLN A 37 -17.81 11.81 53.90
C GLN A 37 -17.56 13.27 54.28
N GLN A 38 -17.90 13.56 55.53
CA GLN A 38 -18.30 14.85 56.09
C GLN A 38 -17.13 15.84 56.22
N ARG A 39 -17.47 17.14 56.14
CA ARG A 39 -16.57 18.29 56.33
C ARG A 39 -16.25 18.50 57.82
N PRO A 40 -14.98 18.75 58.20
CA PRO A 40 -14.66 19.48 59.42
C PRO A 40 -14.75 20.99 59.15
N ILE A 41 -15.43 21.71 60.04
CA ILE A 41 -15.53 23.17 60.07
C ILE A 41 -14.22 23.72 60.67
N GLN A 42 -13.59 24.68 60.00
CA GLN A 42 -12.58 25.56 60.58
C GLN A 42 -12.94 27.02 60.23
N PRO A 43 -12.99 27.95 61.20
CA PRO A 43 -13.39 29.33 60.97
C PRO A 43 -12.17 30.25 60.93
N TYR A 44 -11.75 30.76 59.78
CA TYR A 44 -10.95 32.00 59.71
C TYR A 44 -11.23 32.77 58.40
N PRO A 45 -11.14 34.11 58.44
CA PRO A 45 -11.73 34.99 57.45
C PRO A 45 -10.85 35.15 56.21
N ASP A 46 -11.59 35.41 55.13
CA ASP A 46 -11.22 35.85 53.79
C ASP A 46 -10.08 36.89 53.76
N HIS A 47 -9.15 36.74 52.81
CA HIS A 47 -8.62 37.78 51.91
C HIS A 47 -7.50 37.19 51.03
N SER A 48 -7.85 36.72 49.83
CA SER A 48 -6.92 36.54 48.70
C SER A 48 -7.74 36.55 47.38
N PRO A 49 -7.29 37.26 46.33
CA PRO A 49 -8.11 37.58 45.16
C PRO A 49 -8.46 36.32 44.34
N PRO A 50 -9.52 36.37 43.51
CA PRO A 50 -10.00 35.21 42.77
C PRO A 50 -8.90 34.69 41.86
N SER A 51 -8.51 33.44 42.09
CA SER A 51 -7.66 32.73 41.15
C SER A 51 -8.40 32.61 39.81
N GLU A 52 -7.96 33.37 38.81
CA GLU A 52 -8.32 33.23 37.39
C GLU A 52 -7.80 31.92 36.78
N LYS A 53 -7.94 30.81 37.49
CA LYS A 53 -7.41 29.51 37.09
C LYS A 53 -8.40 28.43 37.48
N CYS A 54 -9.52 28.36 36.78
CA CYS A 54 -10.25 27.11 36.47
C CYS A 54 -11.46 27.33 35.52
N LEU A 55 -11.44 28.33 34.64
CA LEU A 55 -12.29 28.34 33.44
C LEU A 55 -11.59 27.67 32.24
N ARG A 56 -10.64 26.77 32.52
CA ARG A 56 -10.02 25.91 31.51
C ARG A 56 -10.99 24.80 31.15
N ASP A 57 -11.86 25.14 30.21
CA ASP A 57 -12.15 24.30 29.04
C ASP A 57 -12.78 22.93 29.32
N SER A 58 -13.70 22.86 30.28
CA SER A 58 -14.74 21.84 30.18
C SER A 58 -15.71 22.30 29.09
N LEU A 59 -15.58 21.71 27.89
CA LEU A 59 -16.53 21.92 26.79
C LEU A 59 -17.95 21.93 27.37
N THR A 60 -18.71 22.97 27.05
CA THR A 60 -20.14 23.05 27.40
C THR A 60 -20.86 21.83 26.86
N ASP A 61 -21.99 21.44 27.45
CA ASP A 61 -22.70 20.25 27.00
C ASP A 61 -23.18 20.38 25.54
N ASP A 62 -23.45 21.60 25.08
CA ASP A 62 -23.73 21.91 23.68
C ASP A 62 -22.48 21.75 22.78
N GLU A 63 -21.32 22.21 23.22
CA GLU A 63 -20.05 21.98 22.50
C GLU A 63 -19.67 20.51 22.44
N LYS A 64 -19.88 19.73 23.51
CA LYS A 64 -19.66 18.27 23.51
C LYS A 64 -20.57 17.59 22.50
N ARG A 65 -21.86 17.96 22.47
CA ARG A 65 -22.82 17.44 21.50
C ARG A 65 -22.40 17.77 20.07
N ALA A 66 -22.02 19.02 19.81
CA ALA A 66 -21.54 19.45 18.50
C ALA A 66 -20.28 18.69 18.08
N ASN A 67 -19.30 18.57 18.96
CA ASN A 67 -18.06 17.84 18.69
C ASN A 67 -18.31 16.35 18.43
N HIS A 68 -19.22 15.72 19.19
CA HIS A 68 -19.62 14.33 18.96
C HIS A 68 -20.23 14.15 17.56
N ILE A 69 -21.14 15.03 17.13
CA ILE A 69 -21.74 14.99 15.79
C ILE A 69 -20.66 15.15 14.70
N LEU A 70 -19.75 16.11 14.87
CA LEU A 70 -18.66 16.35 13.93
C LEU A 70 -17.70 15.16 13.83
N SER A 71 -17.30 14.60 14.97
CA SER A 71 -16.43 13.42 15.05
C SER A 71 -17.08 12.19 14.42
N GLU A 72 -18.38 11.98 14.66
CA GLU A 72 -19.15 10.90 14.05
C GLU A 72 -19.24 11.06 12.52
N GLN A 73 -19.54 12.27 12.06
CA GLN A 73 -19.63 12.56 10.63
C GLN A 73 -18.28 12.34 9.93
N LYS A 74 -17.18 12.79 10.56
CA LYS A 74 -15.83 12.51 10.09
C LYS A 74 -15.57 11.00 9.98
N ARG A 75 -15.88 10.23 11.02
CA ARG A 75 -15.72 8.76 10.99
C ARG A 75 -16.51 8.14 9.84
N ARG A 76 -17.78 8.53 9.68
CA ARG A 76 -18.64 8.01 8.60
C ARG A 76 -18.11 8.36 7.22
N ASN A 77 -17.58 9.57 7.03
CA ASN A 77 -16.98 9.98 5.77
C ASN A 77 -15.72 9.18 5.45
N THR A 78 -14.85 8.94 6.42
CA THR A 78 -13.68 8.06 6.25
C THR A 78 -14.10 6.65 5.82
N ILE A 79 -15.12 6.07 6.46
CA ILE A 79 -15.63 4.76 6.07
C ILE A 79 -16.19 4.79 4.63
N ARG A 80 -16.97 5.82 4.26
CA ARG A 80 -17.50 5.96 2.90
C ARG A 80 -16.39 6.05 1.85
N SER A 81 -15.35 6.83 2.11
CA SER A 81 -14.19 6.91 1.23
C SER A 81 -13.50 5.57 1.06
N GLY A 82 -13.28 4.83 2.16
CA GLY A 82 -12.68 3.49 2.10
C GLY A 82 -13.50 2.49 1.26
N PHE A 83 -14.83 2.50 1.38
CA PHE A 83 -15.69 1.68 0.51
C PHE A 83 -15.65 2.09 -0.96
N LYS A 84 -15.51 3.40 -1.24
CA LYS A 84 -15.34 3.90 -2.61
C LYS A 84 -14.03 3.40 -3.21
N GLU A 85 -12.92 3.56 -2.49
CA GLU A 85 -11.60 3.04 -2.91
C GLU A 85 -11.62 1.53 -3.17
N LEU A 86 -12.26 0.77 -2.27
CA LEU A 86 -12.41 -0.67 -2.43
C LEU A 86 -13.17 -1.06 -3.71
N THR A 87 -14.20 -0.30 -4.06
CA THR A 87 -15.02 -0.49 -5.27
C THR A 87 -14.20 -0.21 -6.54
N GLU A 88 -13.33 0.81 -6.53
CA GLU A 88 -12.46 1.15 -7.65
C GLU A 88 -11.35 0.11 -7.89
N MET A 89 -10.83 -0.51 -6.82
CA MET A 89 -9.76 -1.52 -6.92
C MET A 89 -10.25 -2.87 -7.43
N ILE A 90 -11.50 -3.24 -7.15
CA ILE A 90 -12.05 -4.56 -7.49
C ILE A 90 -12.75 -4.49 -8.85
N PRO A 91 -12.25 -5.17 -9.90
CA PRO A 91 -12.80 -5.06 -11.25
C PRO A 91 -14.29 -5.40 -11.36
N THR A 92 -14.78 -6.34 -10.56
CA THR A 92 -16.19 -6.79 -10.58
C THR A 92 -17.16 -5.82 -9.91
N LEU A 93 -16.66 -4.79 -9.23
CA LEU A 93 -17.47 -3.81 -8.51
C LEU A 93 -17.52 -2.45 -9.21
N LYS A 94 -16.82 -2.29 -10.34
CA LYS A 94 -16.73 -1.02 -11.05
C LYS A 94 -18.07 -0.61 -11.66
N ASN A 95 -18.30 0.69 -11.71
CA ASN A 95 -19.40 1.35 -12.44
C ASN A 95 -20.82 1.08 -11.91
N ILE A 96 -20.99 0.36 -10.80
CA ILE A 96 -22.30 0.07 -10.20
C ILE A 96 -22.24 0.24 -8.68
N ASN A 97 -23.31 0.76 -8.09
CA ASN A 97 -23.44 0.82 -6.63
C ASN A 97 -23.78 -0.56 -6.07
N HIS A 98 -22.93 -1.08 -5.18
CA HIS A 98 -23.12 -2.38 -4.54
C HIS A 98 -23.44 -2.21 -3.05
N SER A 99 -24.14 -3.19 -2.48
CA SER A 99 -24.36 -3.23 -1.03
C SER A 99 -23.02 -3.41 -0.29
N LYS A 100 -22.91 -2.89 0.93
CA LYS A 100 -21.69 -3.05 1.75
C LYS A 100 -21.29 -4.51 1.91
N SER A 101 -22.27 -5.39 2.15
CA SER A 101 -22.04 -6.83 2.29
C SER A 101 -21.47 -7.42 1.00
N THR A 102 -22.05 -7.07 -0.15
CA THR A 102 -21.56 -7.53 -1.47
C THR A 102 -20.12 -7.08 -1.73
N ILE A 103 -19.79 -5.82 -1.40
CA ILE A 103 -18.43 -5.29 -1.55
C ILE A 103 -17.44 -6.12 -0.74
N LEU A 104 -17.77 -6.42 0.53
CA LEU A 104 -16.91 -7.21 1.40
C LEU A 104 -16.72 -8.65 0.88
N PHE A 105 -17.77 -9.32 0.44
CA PHE A 105 -17.65 -10.67 -0.15
C PHE A 105 -16.79 -10.66 -1.41
N LYS A 106 -17.02 -9.69 -2.32
CA LYS A 106 -16.22 -9.56 -3.55
C LYS A 106 -14.77 -9.18 -3.29
N ALA A 107 -14.49 -8.45 -2.22
CA ALA A 107 -13.12 -8.17 -1.80
C ALA A 107 -12.38 -9.45 -1.39
N VAL A 108 -13.02 -10.31 -0.60
CA VAL A 108 -12.44 -11.61 -0.21
C VAL A 108 -12.21 -12.50 -1.43
N ASP A 109 -13.19 -12.59 -2.34
CA ASP A 109 -13.06 -13.33 -3.60
C ASP A 109 -11.86 -12.84 -4.43
N TYR A 110 -11.70 -11.52 -4.52
CA TYR A 110 -10.65 -10.90 -5.30
C TYR A 110 -9.26 -11.10 -4.69
N ILE A 111 -9.12 -11.02 -3.36
CA ILE A 111 -7.88 -11.35 -2.66
C ILE A 111 -7.47 -12.80 -2.97
N ASN A 112 -8.41 -13.75 -2.81
CA ASN A 112 -8.16 -15.16 -3.12
C ASN A 112 -7.78 -15.38 -4.59
N HIS A 113 -8.38 -14.62 -5.52
CA HIS A 113 -8.01 -14.65 -6.93
C HIS A 113 -6.59 -14.15 -7.16
N LEU A 114 -6.21 -13.00 -6.59
CA LEU A 114 -4.87 -12.43 -6.70
C LEU A 114 -3.80 -13.36 -6.13
N GLU A 115 -4.07 -14.02 -5.00
CA GLU A 115 -3.15 -15.00 -4.43
C GLU A 115 -2.92 -16.20 -5.36
N ARG A 116 -3.99 -16.76 -5.94
CA ARG A 116 -3.87 -17.85 -6.92
C ARG A 116 -3.09 -17.40 -8.16
N HIS A 117 -3.38 -16.20 -8.65
CA HIS A 117 -2.70 -15.63 -9.80
C HIS A 117 -1.20 -15.41 -9.53
N ASN A 118 -0.86 -14.83 -8.38
CA ASN A 118 0.53 -14.64 -7.96
C ASN A 118 1.28 -15.96 -7.82
N ARG A 119 0.67 -17.00 -7.22
CA ARG A 119 1.26 -18.34 -7.18
C ARG A 119 1.58 -18.87 -8.58
N SER A 120 0.62 -18.78 -9.51
CA SER A 120 0.85 -19.19 -10.91
C SER A 120 1.97 -18.41 -11.59
N LEU A 121 2.09 -17.11 -11.32
CA LEU A 121 3.19 -16.29 -11.84
C LEU A 121 4.54 -16.72 -11.26
N HIS A 122 4.61 -17.01 -9.96
CA HIS A 122 5.82 -17.54 -9.33
C HIS A 122 6.24 -18.89 -9.91
N ASP A 123 5.29 -19.80 -10.14
CA ASP A 123 5.57 -21.10 -10.78
C ASP A 123 6.13 -20.93 -12.19
N LYS A 124 5.55 -20.02 -12.98
CA LYS A 124 6.05 -19.68 -14.33
C LYS A 124 7.46 -19.10 -14.28
N LEU A 125 7.73 -18.18 -13.35
CA LEU A 125 9.07 -17.61 -13.17
C LEU A 125 10.08 -18.68 -12.78
N ALA A 126 9.74 -19.57 -11.84
CA ALA A 126 10.61 -20.67 -11.43
C ALA A 126 10.90 -21.63 -12.60
N GLY A 127 9.89 -21.97 -13.41
CA GLY A 127 10.06 -22.81 -14.61
C GLY A 127 10.97 -22.17 -15.65
N LEU A 128 10.81 -20.87 -15.91
CA LEU A 128 11.67 -20.13 -16.82
C LEU A 128 13.11 -20.03 -16.30
N GLN A 129 13.30 -19.76 -15.02
CA GLN A 129 14.62 -19.75 -14.37
C GLN A 129 15.31 -21.12 -14.46
N LEU A 130 14.58 -22.21 -14.25
CA LEU A 130 15.11 -23.56 -14.42
C LEU A 130 15.53 -23.81 -15.88
N ARG A 131 14.74 -23.38 -16.86
CA ARG A 131 15.08 -23.50 -18.29
C ARG A 131 16.35 -22.71 -18.63
N ILE A 132 16.48 -21.48 -18.14
CA ILE A 132 17.69 -20.66 -18.31
C ILE A 132 18.91 -21.33 -17.65
N GLN A 133 18.75 -21.94 -16.48
CA GLN A 133 19.84 -22.67 -15.83
C GLN A 133 20.23 -23.94 -16.59
N LYS A 134 19.26 -24.67 -17.15
CA LYS A 134 19.52 -25.82 -18.02
C LYS A 134 20.31 -25.41 -19.26
N THR A 135 19.94 -24.32 -19.93
CA THR A 135 20.70 -23.82 -21.10
C THR A 135 22.10 -23.29 -20.73
N LYS A 136 22.32 -22.86 -19.48
CA LYS A 136 23.66 -22.51 -18.97
C LYS A 136 24.50 -23.73 -18.55
N LYS A 137 23.86 -24.84 -18.14
CA LYS A 137 24.52 -26.09 -17.71
C LYS A 137 24.71 -27.11 -18.83
N THR A 138 24.01 -26.99 -19.95
CA THR A 138 24.39 -27.68 -21.19
C THR A 138 25.72 -27.10 -21.65
N LYS A 139 26.82 -27.70 -21.18
CA LYS A 139 28.10 -27.66 -21.88
C LYS A 139 27.81 -27.91 -23.36
N PRO A 140 28.41 -27.17 -24.30
CA PRO A 140 28.37 -27.58 -25.69
C PRO A 140 28.87 -29.03 -25.72
N THR A 141 28.04 -29.92 -26.25
CA THR A 141 28.50 -31.24 -26.65
C THR A 141 29.76 -31.04 -27.50
N PRO A 142 30.87 -31.70 -27.16
CA PRO A 142 32.03 -31.70 -28.03
C PRO A 142 31.64 -32.53 -29.25
N ILE A 143 31.16 -31.85 -30.30
CA ILE A 143 31.52 -32.31 -31.63
C ILE A 143 33.03 -32.18 -31.66
N SER A 144 33.68 -33.31 -31.90
CA SER A 144 35.11 -33.54 -31.91
C SER A 144 35.84 -32.67 -32.95
N HIS A 145 35.87 -31.36 -32.77
CA HIS A 145 36.78 -30.45 -33.47
C HIS A 145 37.14 -29.32 -32.52
N ASP A 146 38.35 -29.46 -31.96
CA ASP A 146 39.28 -28.40 -31.54
C ASP A 146 38.69 -26.98 -31.41
N LEU A 147 38.24 -26.63 -30.20
CA LEU A 147 37.78 -25.28 -29.83
C LEU A 147 38.64 -24.69 -28.68
N GLY A 148 39.87 -25.20 -28.53
CA GLY A 148 40.84 -24.74 -27.53
C GLY A 148 41.78 -23.62 -28.02
N HIS A 149 41.71 -23.24 -29.29
CA HIS A 149 42.52 -22.17 -29.86
C HIS A 149 41.62 -21.22 -30.65
N LEU A 150 40.91 -20.35 -29.93
CA LEU A 150 40.43 -19.12 -30.56
C LEU A 150 41.68 -18.33 -30.96
N PRO A 151 41.81 -17.91 -32.22
CA PRO A 151 42.99 -17.18 -32.65
C PRO A 151 43.15 -15.95 -31.74
N PRO A 152 44.39 -15.56 -31.38
CA PRO A 152 44.64 -14.46 -30.43
C PRO A 152 43.88 -13.18 -30.78
N ASN A 153 43.64 -12.95 -32.08
CA ASN A 153 42.84 -11.84 -32.57
C ASN A 153 41.38 -11.88 -32.08
N THR A 154 40.72 -13.05 -32.06
CA THR A 154 39.35 -13.19 -31.57
C THR A 154 39.26 -13.00 -30.06
N VAL A 155 40.24 -13.51 -29.31
CA VAL A 155 40.29 -13.33 -27.85
C VAL A 155 40.53 -11.85 -27.50
N ASN A 156 41.46 -11.21 -28.20
CA ASN A 156 41.73 -9.78 -28.05
C ASN A 156 40.51 -8.94 -28.46
N ALA A 157 39.85 -9.25 -29.57
CA ALA A 157 38.64 -8.56 -30.00
C ALA A 157 37.51 -8.67 -28.96
N LEU A 158 37.32 -9.85 -28.36
CA LEU A 158 36.34 -10.05 -27.29
C LEU A 158 36.70 -9.29 -26.01
N LEU A 159 37.99 -9.25 -25.67
CA LEU A 159 38.48 -8.51 -24.51
C LEU A 159 38.31 -7.00 -24.70
N ILE A 160 38.69 -6.49 -25.88
CA ILE A 160 38.52 -5.08 -26.28
C ILE A 160 37.03 -4.72 -26.28
N HIS A 161 36.18 -5.57 -26.86
CA HIS A 161 34.73 -5.34 -26.87
C HIS A 161 34.16 -5.32 -25.45
N LYS A 162 34.57 -6.24 -24.58
CA LYS A 162 34.17 -6.26 -23.16
C LYS A 162 34.62 -4.99 -22.44
N GLN A 163 35.85 -4.53 -22.69
CA GLN A 163 36.37 -3.30 -22.13
C GLN A 163 35.59 -2.08 -22.64
N GLN A 164 35.30 -2.03 -23.93
CA GLN A 164 34.48 -0.98 -24.53
C GLN A 164 33.10 -0.93 -23.89
N GLN A 165 32.48 -2.10 -23.64
CA GLN A 165 31.19 -2.18 -22.97
C GLN A 165 31.23 -1.61 -21.55
N GLN A 166 32.29 -1.90 -20.79
CA GLN A 166 32.50 -1.35 -19.44
C GLN A 166 32.64 0.18 -19.46
N GLN A 167 33.41 0.71 -20.41
CA GLN A 167 33.55 2.16 -20.58
C GLN A 167 32.21 2.84 -20.92
N LEU A 168 31.41 2.24 -21.80
CA LEU A 168 30.09 2.77 -22.14
C LEU A 168 29.15 2.80 -20.93
N GLU A 169 29.22 1.79 -20.07
CA GLU A 169 28.40 1.72 -18.85
C GLU A 169 28.81 2.82 -17.85
N GLU A 170 30.10 3.04 -17.66
CA GLU A 170 30.61 4.11 -16.79
C GLU A 170 30.17 5.50 -17.26
N LEU A 171 30.23 5.75 -18.58
CA LEU A 171 29.72 6.99 -19.17
C LEU A 171 28.21 7.17 -18.97
N GLN A 172 27.42 6.09 -19.09
CA GLN A 172 25.99 6.15 -18.81
C GLN A 172 25.69 6.46 -17.34
N VAL A 173 26.46 5.86 -16.42
CA VAL A 173 26.35 6.13 -14.98
C VAL A 173 26.68 7.59 -14.69
N GLN A 174 27.75 8.13 -15.30
CA GLN A 174 28.11 9.53 -15.18
C GLN A 174 27.02 10.46 -15.73
N LEU A 175 26.44 10.14 -16.90
CA LEU A 175 25.36 10.94 -17.46
C LEU A 175 24.12 10.94 -16.54
N ARG A 176 23.77 9.77 -15.97
CA ARG A 176 22.68 9.65 -15.00
C ARG A 176 22.95 10.46 -13.73
N SER A 177 24.20 10.48 -13.25
CA SER A 177 24.57 11.26 -12.06
C SER A 177 24.44 12.76 -12.32
N GLN A 178 24.90 13.23 -13.49
CA GLN A 178 24.73 14.62 -13.92
C GLN A 178 23.26 15.01 -14.05
N GLN A 179 22.44 14.18 -14.70
CA GLN A 179 20.99 14.41 -14.78
C GLN A 179 20.35 14.48 -13.39
N ARG A 180 20.78 13.62 -12.46
CA ARG A 180 20.30 13.64 -11.07
C ARG A 180 20.72 14.91 -10.33
N LEU A 181 21.94 15.41 -10.53
CA LEU A 181 22.41 16.68 -9.94
C LEU A 181 21.65 17.88 -10.51
N LEU A 182 21.47 17.94 -11.83
CA LEU A 182 20.68 18.99 -12.49
C LEU A 182 19.22 19.00 -12.01
N THR A 183 18.63 17.82 -11.84
CA THR A 183 17.29 17.65 -11.26
C THR A 183 17.25 18.07 -9.79
N LYS A 184 18.26 17.69 -9.00
CA LYS A 184 18.38 18.04 -7.57
C LYS A 184 18.50 19.55 -7.35
N HIS A 185 19.21 20.26 -8.21
CA HIS A 185 19.41 21.70 -8.11
C HIS A 185 18.34 22.53 -8.83
N HIS A 186 17.24 21.91 -9.30
CA HIS A 186 16.12 22.58 -9.98
C HIS A 186 16.52 23.49 -11.15
N LEU A 187 17.68 23.28 -11.78
CA LEU A 187 18.15 24.11 -12.90
C LEU A 187 17.39 23.85 -14.21
N PHE A 188 16.50 22.84 -14.25
CA PHE A 188 15.73 22.47 -15.42
C PHE A 188 14.20 22.62 -15.26
N SER A 189 13.71 23.07 -14.10
CA SER A 189 12.26 23.21 -13.87
C SER A 189 11.58 24.23 -14.80
N HIS A 190 12.34 25.02 -15.58
CA HIS A 190 11.81 26.13 -16.37
C HIS A 190 11.83 25.97 -17.90
N LEU A 191 12.16 24.79 -18.46
CA LEU A 191 12.20 24.62 -19.92
C LEU A 191 11.42 23.43 -20.50
N LEU A 192 10.50 22.83 -19.74
CA LEU A 192 9.56 21.86 -20.33
C LEU A 192 8.19 21.88 -19.65
N GLU A 193 7.57 23.06 -19.58
CA GLU A 193 6.10 23.14 -19.53
C GLU A 193 5.59 23.03 -20.98
N PRO A 194 4.91 21.94 -21.37
CA PRO A 194 4.20 21.92 -22.63
C PRO A 194 2.97 22.81 -22.49
N SER A 195 3.13 24.08 -22.87
CA SER A 195 1.99 24.94 -23.20
C SER A 195 1.06 24.16 -24.14
N LYS A 196 -0.22 24.07 -23.76
CA LYS A 196 -1.29 23.31 -24.42
C LYS A 196 -1.56 23.72 -25.89
N ALA A 197 -0.75 24.62 -26.47
CA ALA A 197 -0.90 25.14 -27.83
C ALA A 197 -0.11 24.38 -28.91
N ASN A 198 0.94 23.60 -28.59
CA ASN A 198 1.86 23.06 -29.61
C ASN A 198 1.58 21.63 -30.13
N THR A 199 0.49 20.99 -29.68
CA THR A 199 0.14 19.62 -30.14
C THR A 199 -0.42 19.58 -31.58
N ALA A 200 -0.75 20.73 -32.17
CA ALA A 200 -1.41 20.78 -33.48
C ALA A 200 -0.47 20.73 -34.69
N ILE A 201 0.83 21.02 -34.56
CA ILE A 201 1.71 21.23 -35.73
C ILE A 201 2.42 19.94 -36.19
N TYR A 202 2.73 19.00 -35.28
CA TYR A 202 3.54 17.82 -35.63
C TYR A 202 2.77 16.61 -36.18
N ARG A 203 1.44 16.71 -36.29
CA ARG A 203 0.60 15.62 -36.82
C ARG A 203 0.48 15.62 -38.36
N SER A 204 1.04 16.63 -39.02
CA SER A 204 0.84 16.88 -40.46
C SER A 204 1.94 16.34 -41.37
N ILE A 205 2.96 15.66 -40.84
CA ILE A 205 4.13 15.17 -41.60
C ILE A 205 4.15 13.64 -41.72
N ALA A 206 2.97 13.01 -41.71
CA ALA A 206 2.85 11.59 -42.06
C ALA A 206 2.96 11.45 -43.59
N ILE A 207 4.09 10.92 -44.06
CA ILE A 207 4.33 10.57 -45.46
C ILE A 207 3.44 9.36 -45.83
N PRO A 208 2.68 9.39 -46.94
CA PRO A 208 1.87 8.26 -47.36
C PRO A 208 2.77 7.12 -47.85
N THR A 209 2.59 5.92 -47.29
CA THR A 209 3.21 4.69 -47.81
C THR A 209 2.35 4.16 -48.96
N HIS A 210 2.89 4.19 -50.18
CA HIS A 210 2.30 3.53 -51.33
C HIS A 210 2.56 2.03 -51.22
N THR A 211 1.52 1.22 -51.00
CA THR A 211 1.57 -0.23 -51.15
C THR A 211 1.20 -0.58 -52.59
N SER A 212 2.18 -1.02 -53.37
CA SER A 212 1.98 -1.57 -54.72
C SER A 212 1.24 -2.90 -54.66
N SER A 213 0.22 -3.03 -55.50
CA SER A 213 -0.56 -4.24 -55.76
C SER A 213 0.26 -5.25 -56.56
N THR A 214 0.17 -6.53 -56.23
CA THR A 214 0.24 -7.65 -57.18
C THR A 214 -0.74 -8.70 -56.71
#